data_AF-A0A1G6G4K2-F1
#
_entry.id   AF-A0A1G6G4K2-F1
#
_cell.length_a   1.000
_cell.length_b   1.000
_cell.length_c   1.000
_cell.angle_alpha   90.00
_cell.angle_beta   90.00
_cell.angle_gamma   90.00
#
_symmetry.space_group_name_H-M   'P 1'
#
loop_
_entity.id
_entity.type
_entity.pdbx_description
1 polymer ?
#
loop_
_entity_poly.entity_id
_entity_poly.type
_entity_poly.pdbx_seq_one_letter_code
_entity_poly.pdbx_strand_id
1 'polypeptide(L)'
;MKQYLSTFAGSAICGGFAFGIWPELWKTYGLMGGWLAATLIIGIMWYMNHYHGAILNPPGKIWLDQGWCIGSAGIAWELSAFKAISPTSFMQYLP
;
A
#
# COMPACT_ATOMS: atom_id res chain seq x y z
N MET A 1 -4.25 16.62 16.27
CA MET A 1 -2.85 16.17 15.99
C MET A 1 -2.66 14.66 16.09
N LYS A 2 -3.01 14.00 17.20
CA LYS A 2 -2.81 12.54 17.38
C LYS A 2 -3.41 11.68 16.25
N GLN A 3 -4.62 11.99 15.79
CA GLN A 3 -5.29 11.24 14.72
C GLN A 3 -4.64 11.40 13.34
N TYR A 4 -4.04 12.55 13.05
CA TYR A 4 -3.34 12.77 11.78
C TYR A 4 -1.98 12.06 11.75
N LEU A 5 -1.27 12.05 12.87
CA LEU A 5 -0.05 11.25 13.05
C LEU A 5 -0.35 9.75 12.93
N SER A 6 -1.43 9.28 13.57
CA SER A 6 -1.89 7.90 13.41
C SER A 6 -2.23 7.61 11.95
N THR A 7 -3.01 8.47 11.30
CA THR A 7 -3.39 8.32 9.89
C THR A 7 -2.18 8.23 8.98
N PHE A 8 -1.18 9.09 9.20
CA PHE A 8 0.06 9.05 8.45
C PHE A 8 0.81 7.73 8.65
N ALA A 9 1.05 7.34 9.91
CA ALA A 9 1.76 6.09 10.24
C ALA A 9 1.01 4.84 9.77
N GLY A 10 -0.31 4.80 9.99
CA GLY A 10 -1.20 3.73 9.55
C GLY A 10 -1.22 3.59 8.04
N SER A 11 -1.31 4.69 7.30
CA SER A 11 -1.24 4.70 5.83
C SER A 11 0.12 4.19 5.34
N ALA A 12 1.22 4.59 5.97
CA ALA A 12 2.55 4.12 5.61
C ALA A 12 2.73 2.62 5.85
N ILE A 13 2.23 2.08 6.96
CA ILE A 13 2.29 0.64 7.27
C ILE A 13 1.43 -0.16 6.30
N CYS A 14 0.18 0.24 6.12
CA CYS A 14 -0.77 -0.42 5.22
C CYS A 14 -0.25 -0.42 3.77
N GLY A 15 0.26 0.73 3.31
CA GLY A 15 0.92 0.86 2.02
C GLY A 15 2.19 0.01 1.88
N GLY A 16 3.07 0.05 2.89
CA GLY A 16 4.31 -0.72 2.89
C GLY A 16 4.07 -2.23 2.77
N PHE A 17 3.05 -2.77 3.44
CA PHE A 17 2.67 -4.17 3.26
C PHE A 17 2.09 -4.44 1.87
N ALA A 18 1.19 -3.58 1.38
CA ALA A 18 0.58 -3.76 0.07
C ALA A 18 1.61 -3.74 -1.07
N PHE A 19 2.54 -2.78 -1.09
CA PHE A 19 3.51 -2.65 -2.18
C PHE A 19 4.82 -3.43 -1.94
N GLY A 20 5.14 -3.77 -0.69
CA GLY A 20 6.35 -4.54 -0.35
C GLY A 20 6.15 -6.06 -0.32
N ILE A 21 5.01 -6.55 0.18
CA ILE A 21 4.79 -8.00 0.38
C ILE A 21 3.92 -8.60 -0.72
N TRP A 22 2.86 -7.91 -1.16
CA TRP A 22 1.97 -8.45 -2.19
C TRP A 22 2.71 -8.86 -3.46
N PRO A 23 3.63 -8.04 -4.04
CA PRO A 23 4.32 -8.44 -5.25
C PRO A 23 5.16 -9.71 -5.08
N GLU A 24 5.77 -9.91 -3.91
CA GLU A 24 6.57 -11.11 -3.62
C GLU A 24 5.69 -12.36 -3.44
N LEU A 25 4.52 -12.22 -2.81
CA LEU A 25 3.53 -13.30 -2.72
C LEU A 25 3.00 -13.68 -4.10
N TRP A 26 2.71 -12.70 -4.96
CA TRP A 26 2.29 -12.94 -6.34
C TRP A 26 3.39 -13.63 -7.15
N LYS A 27 4.65 -13.16 -7.06
CA LYS A 27 5.78 -13.80 -7.75
C LYS A 27 5.98 -15.25 -7.32
N THR A 28 5.82 -15.54 -6.03
CA THR A 28 6.09 -16.87 -5.46
C THR A 28 4.97 -17.87 -5.73
N TYR A 29 3.70 -17.45 -5.60
CA TYR A 29 2.54 -18.34 -5.60
C TYR A 29 1.49 -18.00 -6.69
N GLY A 30 1.81 -17.08 -7.60
CA GLY A 30 0.94 -16.67 -8.70
C GLY A 30 -0.41 -16.11 -8.20
N LEU A 31 -1.49 -16.52 -8.88
CA LEU A 31 -2.85 -16.09 -8.55
C LEU A 31 -3.25 -16.41 -7.10
N MET A 32 -2.84 -17.58 -6.59
CA MET A 32 -3.09 -17.96 -5.19
C MET A 32 -2.38 -17.01 -4.22
N GLY A 33 -1.15 -16.61 -4.54
CA GLY A 33 -0.41 -15.59 -3.80
C GLY A 33 -1.12 -14.24 -3.78
N GLY A 34 -1.72 -13.84 -4.91
CA GLY A 34 -2.55 -12.64 -5.00
C GLY A 34 -3.78 -12.68 -4.09
N TRP A 35 -4.52 -13.79 -4.10
CA TRP A 35 -5.69 -13.96 -3.22
C TRP A 35 -5.30 -14.01 -1.74
N LEU A 36 -4.19 -14.67 -1.42
CA LEU A 36 -3.65 -14.71 -0.06
C LEU A 36 -3.23 -13.31 0.41
N ALA A 37 -2.52 -12.56 -0.43
CA ALA A 37 -2.11 -11.19 -0.16
C ALA A 37 -3.33 -10.27 0.03
N ALA A 38 -4.35 -10.37 -0.83
CA ALA A 38 -5.59 -9.62 -0.68
C ALA A 38 -6.27 -9.91 0.67
N THR A 39 -6.39 -11.19 1.04
CA THR A 39 -7.08 -11.58 2.27
C THR A 39 -6.31 -11.14 3.52
N LEU A 40 -5.00 -11.41 3.56
CA LEU A 40 -4.18 -11.13 4.73
C LEU A 40 -3.84 -9.65 4.86
N ILE A 41 -3.34 -9.02 3.79
CA ILE A 41 -2.88 -7.64 3.85
C ILE A 41 -4.07 -6.69 3.85
N ILE A 42 -4.96 -6.77 2.86
CA ILE A 42 -6.09 -5.85 2.79
C ILE A 42 -7.09 -6.14 3.89
N GLY A 43 -7.40 -7.40 4.20
CA GLY A 43 -8.35 -7.74 5.26
C GLY A 43 -7.90 -7.27 6.65
N ILE A 44 -6.64 -7.49 7.03
CA ILE A 44 -6.13 -7.04 8.34
C ILE A 44 -6.04 -5.51 8.38
N MET A 45 -5.54 -4.87 7.32
CA MET A 45 -5.44 -3.40 7.27
C MET A 45 -6.80 -2.73 7.27
N TRP A 46 -7.80 -3.29 6.59
CA TRP A 46 -9.20 -2.87 6.63
C TRP A 46 -9.70 -2.87 8.09
N TYR A 47 -9.54 -3.98 8.80
CA TYR A 47 -9.95 -4.06 10.20
C TYR A 47 -9.25 -3.00 11.07
N MET A 48 -7.93 -2.85 10.91
CA MET A 48 -7.13 -1.88 11.64
C MET A 48 -7.56 -0.43 11.38
N ASN A 49 -7.85 -0.10 10.12
CA ASN A 49 -8.22 1.23 9.68
C ASN A 49 -9.62 1.62 10.20
N HIS A 50 -10.60 0.73 10.10
CA HIS A 50 -11.98 1.09 10.43
C HIS A 50 -12.36 0.88 11.89
N TYR A 51 -11.74 -0.08 12.60
CA TYR A 51 -12.18 -0.47 13.95
C TYR A 51 -11.14 -0.20 15.03
N HIS A 52 -9.87 -0.02 14.69
CA HIS A 52 -8.80 0.27 15.64
C HIS A 52 -8.28 1.73 15.57
N GLY A 53 -8.83 2.52 14.64
CA GLY A 53 -8.49 3.93 14.51
C GLY A 53 -7.06 4.19 14.01
N ALA A 54 -6.46 3.22 13.32
CA ALA A 54 -5.15 3.41 12.69
C ALA A 54 -5.19 4.57 11.69
N ILE A 55 -6.31 4.72 10.96
CA ILE A 55 -6.58 5.82 10.05
C ILE A 55 -7.87 6.54 10.48
N LEU A 56 -7.93 7.85 10.24
CA LEU A 56 -9.14 8.63 10.42
C LEU A 56 -10.25 8.09 9.50
N ASN A 57 -11.30 7.54 10.10
CA ASN A 57 -12.47 7.03 9.38
C ASN A 57 -13.73 7.83 9.78
N PRO A 58 -14.09 8.91 9.06
CA PRO A 58 -15.30 9.67 9.35
C PRO A 58 -16.56 8.83 9.10
N PRO A 59 -17.65 9.06 9.86
CA PRO A 59 -18.92 8.37 9.63
C PRO A 59 -19.37 8.46 8.17
N GLY A 60 -19.79 7.33 7.59
CA GLY A 60 -20.24 7.24 6.20
C GLY A 60 -19.13 7.24 5.15
N LYS A 61 -17.83 7.17 5.54
CA LYS A 61 -16.69 7.22 4.61
C LYS A 61 -15.74 6.02 4.72
N ILE A 62 -16.28 4.85 5.05
CA ILE A 62 -15.52 3.59 5.30
C ILE A 62 -14.69 3.08 4.12
N TRP A 63 -14.90 3.58 2.90
CA TRP A 63 -14.06 3.19 1.75
C TRP A 63 -12.91 4.17 1.52
N LEU A 64 -13.01 5.39 2.08
CA LEU A 64 -12.15 6.52 1.74
C LEU A 64 -10.80 6.44 2.44
N ASP A 65 -10.75 5.96 3.67
CA ASP A 65 -9.54 5.71 4.46
C ASP A 65 -8.69 4.57 3.89
N GLN A 66 -9.31 3.46 3.46
CA GLN A 66 -8.59 2.38 2.77
C GLN A 66 -8.06 2.85 1.41
N GLY A 67 -8.89 3.54 0.63
CA GLY A 67 -8.46 4.13 -0.66
C GLY A 67 -7.35 5.17 -0.48
N TRP A 68 -7.40 5.98 0.58
CA TRP A 68 -6.36 6.94 0.93
C TRP A 68 -5.04 6.26 1.24
N CYS A 69 -5.04 5.21 2.06
CA CYS A 69 -3.83 4.43 2.34
C CYS A 69 -3.19 3.92 1.05
N ILE A 70 -3.94 3.14 0.26
CA ILE A 70 -3.39 2.44 -0.90
C ILE A 70 -2.98 3.43 -2.00
N GLY A 71 -3.81 4.44 -2.27
CA GLY A 71 -3.53 5.44 -3.30
C GLY A 71 -2.30 6.29 -2.98
N SER A 72 -2.20 6.81 -1.76
CA SER A 72 -1.05 7.65 -1.36
C SER A 72 0.25 6.85 -1.30
N ALA A 73 0.21 5.61 -0.81
CA ALA A 73 1.36 4.72 -0.80
C ALA A 73 1.79 4.28 -2.21
N GLY A 74 0.83 4.05 -3.12
CA GLY A 74 1.14 3.73 -4.51
C GLY A 74 1.88 4.87 -5.20
N ILE A 75 1.43 6.11 -5.02
CA ILE A 75 2.11 7.31 -5.53
C ILE A 75 3.52 7.40 -4.94
N ALA A 76 3.68 7.24 -3.63
CA ALA A 76 4.99 7.30 -2.98
C ALA A 76 5.94 6.19 -3.47
N TRP A 77 5.41 4.96 -3.62
CA TRP A 77 6.13 3.82 -4.14
C TRP A 77 6.62 4.08 -5.56
N GLU A 78 5.74 4.49 -6.48
CA GLU A 78 6.11 4.82 -7.85
C GLU A 78 7.17 5.92 -7.91
N LEU A 79 7.00 7.02 -7.16
CA LEU A 79 7.99 8.10 -7.13
C LEU A 79 9.37 7.63 -6.63
N SER A 80 9.41 6.71 -5.68
CA SER A 80 10.67 6.10 -5.21
C SER A 80 11.26 5.13 -6.23
N ALA A 81 10.43 4.39 -6.97
CA ALA A 81 10.84 3.49 -8.04
C ALA A 81 11.31 4.24 -9.31
N PHE A 82 10.74 5.40 -9.63
CA PHE A 82 11.20 6.26 -10.73
C PHE A 82 12.65 6.72 -10.54
N LYS A 83 13.09 6.88 -9.28
CA LYS A 83 14.50 7.19 -8.97
C LYS A 83 15.44 6.01 -9.26
N ALA A 84 14.92 4.78 -9.34
CA ALA A 84 15.67 3.58 -9.73
C ALA A 84 15.72 3.39 -11.26
N ILE A 85 14.81 4.03 -12.01
CA ILE A 85 14.90 4.18 -13.47
C ILE A 85 15.58 5.52 -13.77
N SER A 86 16.86 5.65 -13.41
CA SER A 86 17.66 6.74 -13.95
C SER A 86 17.74 6.60 -15.49
N PRO A 87 18.01 7.69 -16.24
CA PRO A 87 18.25 7.60 -17.69
C PRO A 87 19.29 6.54 -18.05
N THR A 88 20.24 6.28 -17.15
CA THR A 88 21.25 5.22 -17.26
C THR A 88 20.69 3.80 -17.18
N SER A 89 19.66 3.51 -16.37
CA SER A 89 19.01 2.20 -16.34
C SER A 89 18.01 2.02 -17.49
N PHE A 90 17.41 3.09 -18.02
CA PHE A 90 16.59 3.03 -19.24
C PHE A 90 17.42 2.72 -20.50
N MET A 91 18.65 3.25 -20.62
CA MET A 91 19.55 2.94 -21.73
C MET A 91 19.99 1.47 -21.81
N GLN A 92 19.80 0.67 -20.76
CA GLN A 92 20.10 -0.77 -20.78
C GLN A 92 19.00 -1.61 -21.45
N TYR A 93 17.84 -1.02 -21.73
CA TYR A 93 16.69 -1.69 -22.36
C TYR A 93 16.38 -1.16 -23.78
N LEU A 94 17.21 -0.24 -24.32
CA LEU A 94 17.14 0.17 -25.71
C LEU A 94 17.97 -0.82 -26.57
N PRO A 95 17.45 -1.26 -27.74
CA PRO A 95 18.15 -2.19 -28.62
C PRO A 95 19.42 -1.61 -29.23
#